data_AF-A0A4R6QC88-F1
#
_entry.id   AF-A0A4R6QC88-F1
#
_cell.length_a   1.000
_cell.length_b   1.000
_cell.length_c   1.000
_cell.angle_alpha   90.00
_cell.angle_beta   90.00
_cell.angle_gamma   90.00
#
_symmetry.space_group_name_H-M   'P 1'
#
loop_
_entity.id
_entity.type
_entity.pdbx_description
1 polymer ?
#
loop_
_entity_poly.entity_id
_entity_poly.type
_entity_poly.pdbx_seq_one_letter_code
_entity_poly.pdbx_strand_id
1 'polypeptide(L)'
;MKKIILLLFICLKSEAQIQFWNTNASSKMPLFEVEWNKKTTIYTKVGKETKPMYVFNKTPVQTLNSDGKTKYQMTVENSDNIAKRIFEISYTHYRQTNIYLGYIKTTFVYHDKRPTKIVEEKFETLKNS
;
A
#
# COMPACT_ATOMS: atom_id res chain seq x y z
N MET A 1 45.06 1.89 33.71
CA MET A 1 44.39 0.70 33.13
C MET A 1 42.92 1.03 32.92
N LYS A 2 42.38 0.58 31.78
CA LYS A 2 40.94 0.47 31.41
C LYS A 2 40.17 1.80 31.24
N LYS A 3 40.21 2.33 30.01
CA LYS A 3 39.18 3.23 29.47
C LYS A 3 37.95 2.39 29.16
N ILE A 4 36.82 2.71 29.79
CA ILE A 4 35.51 2.12 29.49
C ILE A 4 35.07 2.65 28.12
N ILE A 5 35.04 1.79 27.12
CA ILE A 5 34.40 2.09 25.84
C ILE A 5 32.94 1.67 25.99
N LEU A 6 32.08 2.64 26.32
CA LEU A 6 30.64 2.51 26.17
C LEU A 6 30.27 3.30 24.92
N LEU A 7 29.97 2.63 23.81
CA LEU A 7 29.27 3.29 22.71
C LEU A 7 28.06 2.44 22.31
N LEU A 8 26.90 3.07 22.48
CA LEU A 8 25.56 2.58 22.25
C LEU A 8 25.42 1.89 20.88
N PHE A 9 24.89 0.67 20.89
CA PHE A 9 24.20 0.09 19.74
C PHE A 9 22.94 0.91 19.45
N ILE A 10 23.06 1.94 18.61
CA ILE A 10 21.89 2.57 17.99
C ILE A 10 21.39 1.59 16.93
N CYS A 11 20.48 0.70 17.33
CA CYS A 11 19.78 -0.17 16.41
C CYS A 11 18.72 0.67 15.67
N LEU A 12 19.11 1.28 14.55
CA LEU A 12 18.16 1.92 13.63
C LEU A 12 17.26 0.81 13.06
N LYS A 13 16.02 0.74 13.54
CA LYS A 13 14.99 -0.13 12.94
C LYS A 13 14.61 0.44 11.59
N SER A 14 15.33 0.04 10.55
CA SER A 14 14.84 0.16 9.17
C SER A 14 13.66 -0.79 9.04
N GLU A 15 12.46 -0.24 8.90
CA GLU A 15 11.27 -1.04 8.61
C GLU A 15 11.12 -1.15 7.10
N ALA A 16 10.83 -2.35 6.62
CA ALA A 16 10.71 -2.61 5.19
C ALA A 16 9.58 -1.78 4.56
N GLN A 17 9.88 -1.14 3.44
CA GLN A 17 8.94 -0.36 2.65
C GLN A 17 8.77 -1.06 1.30
N ILE A 18 7.54 -1.36 0.92
CA ILE A 18 7.22 -2.01 -0.36
C ILE A 18 6.37 -1.04 -1.19
N GLN A 19 6.85 -0.76 -2.40
CA GLN A 19 6.18 0.13 -3.35
C GLN A 19 5.56 -0.68 -4.50
N PHE A 20 4.29 -0.40 -4.77
CA PHE A 20 3.48 -1.08 -5.78
C PHE A 20 3.05 -0.08 -6.84
N TRP A 21 3.58 -0.24 -8.05
CA TRP A 21 3.32 0.65 -9.17
C TRP A 21 2.22 0.09 -10.04
N ASN A 22 1.32 0.98 -10.49
CA ASN A 22 0.18 0.58 -11.29
C ASN A 22 0.62 0.10 -12.67
N THR A 23 0.09 -1.02 -13.13
CA THR A 23 0.37 -1.53 -14.48
C THR A 23 -0.28 -0.68 -15.57
N ASN A 24 -1.28 0.15 -15.21
CA ASN A 24 -1.93 1.10 -16.09
C ASN A 24 -1.33 2.51 -15.96
N ALA A 25 -0.56 2.94 -16.96
CA ALA A 25 0.08 4.25 -17.00
C ALA A 25 -0.92 5.44 -16.98
N SER A 26 -2.16 5.26 -17.43
CA SER A 26 -3.19 6.30 -17.41
C SER A 26 -3.99 6.37 -16.10
N SER A 27 -3.74 5.47 -15.16
CA SER A 27 -4.42 5.44 -13.86
C SER A 27 -4.23 6.77 -13.10
N LYS A 28 -5.28 7.16 -12.36
CA LYS A 28 -5.24 8.27 -11.41
C LYS A 28 -4.69 7.86 -10.04
N MET A 29 -4.47 6.58 -9.79
CA MET A 29 -3.84 5.99 -8.62
C MET A 29 -2.57 5.22 -9.06
N PRO A 30 -1.46 5.94 -9.32
CA PRO A 30 -0.27 5.36 -9.96
C PRO A 30 0.55 4.45 -9.05
N LEU A 31 0.41 4.60 -7.73
CA LEU A 31 1.30 3.98 -6.75
C LEU A 31 0.54 3.80 -5.43
N PHE A 32 0.79 2.69 -4.75
CA PHE A 32 0.59 2.61 -3.31
C PHE A 32 1.81 2.02 -2.63
N GLU A 33 1.97 2.34 -1.36
CA GLU A 33 3.13 1.97 -0.56
C GLU A 33 2.70 1.39 0.77
N VAL A 34 3.42 0.36 1.21
CA VAL A 34 3.26 -0.25 2.53
C VAL A 34 4.57 -0.09 3.29
N GLU A 35 4.57 0.74 4.33
CA GLU A 35 5.63 0.80 5.33
C GLU A 35 5.27 -0.21 6.44
N TRP A 36 6.03 -1.31 6.52
CA TRP A 36 5.73 -2.46 7.37
C TRP A 36 5.44 -2.05 8.82
N ASN A 37 4.33 -2.51 9.39
CA ASN A 37 3.85 -2.17 10.74
C ASN A 37 3.61 -0.68 11.04
N LYS A 38 3.71 0.21 10.05
CA LYS A 38 3.47 1.66 10.21
C LYS A 38 2.20 2.11 9.52
N LYS A 39 2.20 2.11 8.18
CA LYS A 39 1.14 2.74 7.40
C LYS A 39 1.10 2.23 5.97
N THR A 40 -0.06 2.44 5.36
CA THR A 40 -0.30 2.27 3.92
C THR A 40 -0.63 3.63 3.32
N THR A 41 0.08 4.01 2.26
CA THR A 41 -0.13 5.27 1.56
C THR A 41 -0.60 5.00 0.13
N ILE A 42 -1.74 5.56 -0.26
CA ILE A 42 -2.22 5.56 -1.63
C ILE A 42 -1.90 6.92 -2.25
N TYR A 43 -1.21 6.90 -3.39
CA TYR A 43 -0.86 8.09 -4.15
C TYR A 43 -1.84 8.29 -5.30
N THR A 44 -2.07 9.55 -5.66
CA THR A 44 -2.90 9.92 -6.81
C THR A 44 -2.20 10.93 -7.71
N LYS A 45 -2.58 10.97 -9.00
CA LYS A 45 -2.10 11.98 -9.95
C LYS A 45 -2.93 13.26 -9.81
N VAL A 46 -2.28 14.34 -9.38
CA VAL A 46 -2.84 15.70 -9.37
C VAL A 46 -2.10 16.51 -10.42
N GLY A 47 -2.75 16.80 -11.54
CA GLY A 47 -2.08 17.34 -12.72
C GLY A 47 -1.04 16.34 -13.28
N LYS A 48 0.23 16.76 -13.33
CA LYS A 48 1.38 15.92 -13.74
C LYS A 48 2.13 15.29 -12.56
N GLU A 49 1.75 15.59 -11.32
CA GLU A 49 2.47 15.17 -10.12
C GLU A 49 1.78 14.01 -9.42
N THR A 50 2.56 13.09 -8.86
CA THR A 50 2.09 12.01 -8.00
C THR A 50 2.19 12.47 -6.54
N LYS A 51 1.07 12.53 -5.83
CA LYS A 51 0.99 13.00 -4.44
C LYS A 51 0.33 11.99 -3.51
N PRO A 52 0.76 11.89 -2.24
CA PRO A 52 0.06 11.08 -1.26
C PRO A 52 -1.33 11.67 -1.04
N MET A 53 -2.37 10.84 -1.14
CA MET A 53 -3.77 11.27 -1.02
C MET A 53 -4.44 10.62 0.19
N TYR A 54 -4.21 9.32 0.40
CA TYR A 54 -4.79 8.59 1.51
C TYR A 54 -3.68 7.93 2.30
N VAL A 55 -3.59 8.25 3.60
CA VAL A 55 -2.63 7.67 4.53
C VAL A 55 -3.41 6.95 5.63
N PHE A 56 -3.17 5.65 5.77
CA PHE A 56 -3.79 4.83 6.79
C PHE A 56 -2.71 4.32 7.73
N ASN A 57 -2.82 4.58 9.04
CA ASN A 57 -1.91 4.08 10.08
C ASN A 57 -2.14 2.58 10.38
N LYS A 58 -2.19 1.77 9.32
CA LYS A 58 -2.31 0.32 9.33
C LYS A 58 -1.78 -0.26 8.03
N THR A 59 -1.35 -1.50 8.07
CA THR A 59 -0.84 -2.26 6.93
C THR A 59 -1.71 -3.48 6.62
N PRO A 60 -1.67 -4.03 5.39
CA PRO A 60 -2.29 -5.31 5.08
C PRO A 60 -1.75 -6.42 5.99
N VAL A 61 -2.64 -7.23 6.55
CA VAL A 61 -2.28 -8.38 7.41
C VAL A 61 -2.27 -9.66 6.61
N GLN A 62 -1.42 -10.62 6.98
CA GLN A 62 -1.35 -11.92 6.30
C GLN A 62 -2.67 -12.67 6.48
N THR A 63 -3.31 -13.05 5.37
CA THR A 63 -4.56 -13.83 5.36
C THR A 63 -4.39 -15.21 4.77
N LEU A 64 -3.36 -15.44 3.96
CA LEU A 64 -3.04 -16.73 3.38
C LEU A 64 -1.54 -16.96 3.43
N ASN A 65 -1.16 -18.16 3.85
CA ASN A 65 0.20 -18.67 3.73
C ASN A 65 0.11 -20.09 3.17
N SER A 66 0.45 -20.25 1.90
CA SER A 66 0.37 -21.51 1.18
C SER A 66 1.65 -21.74 0.38
N ASP A 67 1.86 -22.95 -0.13
CA ASP A 67 3.07 -23.29 -0.88
C ASP A 67 3.35 -22.28 -2.00
N GLY A 68 4.49 -21.60 -1.86
CA GLY A 68 4.99 -20.63 -2.83
C GLY A 68 4.32 -19.25 -2.83
N LYS A 69 3.26 -19.00 -2.03
CA LYS A 69 2.58 -17.70 -2.01
C LYS A 69 2.12 -17.26 -0.61
N THR A 70 2.34 -15.99 -0.31
CA THR A 70 1.79 -15.33 0.90
C THR A 70 0.87 -14.19 0.47
N LYS A 71 -0.38 -14.14 0.96
CA LYS A 71 -1.33 -13.06 0.68
C LYS A 71 -1.52 -12.19 1.91
N TYR A 72 -1.58 -10.88 1.68
CA TYR A 72 -1.87 -9.86 2.68
C TYR A 72 -3.08 -9.04 2.25
N GLN A 73 -3.95 -8.68 3.18
CA GLN A 73 -5.19 -7.93 2.91
C GLN A 73 -5.50 -6.92 4.01
N MET A 74 -6.15 -5.82 3.63
CA MET A 74 -6.80 -4.89 4.56
C MET A 74 -8.00 -4.23 3.87
N THR A 75 -8.95 -3.82 4.70
CA THR A 75 -10.02 -2.90 4.29
C THR A 75 -9.91 -1.61 5.11
N VAL A 76 -9.99 -0.49 4.43
CA VAL A 76 -9.96 0.86 5.02
C VAL A 76 -11.08 1.70 4.46
N GLU A 77 -11.53 2.64 5.27
CA GLU A 77 -12.53 3.60 4.87
C GLU A 77 -11.99 5.02 5.04
N ASN A 78 -12.41 5.90 4.16
CA ASN A 78 -12.21 7.34 4.26
C ASN A 78 -13.50 8.04 3.81
N SER A 79 -13.97 9.03 4.57
CA SER A 79 -15.16 9.80 4.21
C SER A 79 -14.80 11.28 4.14
N ASP A 80 -15.32 11.96 3.12
CA ASP A 80 -15.30 13.41 3.01
C ASP A 80 -16.71 13.93 2.73
N ASN A 81 -16.86 15.22 2.43
CA ASN A 81 -18.17 15.81 2.14
C ASN A 81 -18.79 15.32 0.81
N ILE A 82 -18.05 14.57 -0.01
CA ILE A 82 -18.49 14.13 -1.34
C ILE A 82 -18.92 12.67 -1.32
N ALA A 83 -18.13 11.80 -0.68
CA ALA A 83 -18.36 10.37 -0.68
C ALA A 83 -17.68 9.66 0.51
N LYS A 84 -18.28 8.54 0.91
CA LYS A 84 -17.59 7.48 1.63
C LYS A 84 -16.82 6.62 0.63
N ARG A 85 -15.54 6.38 0.89
CA ARG A 85 -14.64 5.54 0.08
C ARG A 85 -14.22 4.34 0.90
N ILE A 86 -14.41 3.15 0.34
CA ILE A 86 -13.96 1.89 0.92
C ILE A 86 -12.86 1.36 0.02
N PHE A 87 -11.67 1.12 0.58
CA PHE A 87 -10.55 0.53 -0.14
C PHE A 87 -10.32 -0.88 0.38
N GLU A 88 -10.41 -1.86 -0.51
CA GLU A 88 -10.00 -3.23 -0.29
C GLU A 88 -8.61 -3.39 -0.93
N ILE A 89 -7.57 -3.42 -0.10
CA ILE A 89 -6.17 -3.47 -0.52
C ILE A 89 -5.66 -4.88 -0.28
N SER A 90 -4.99 -5.46 -1.27
CA SER A 90 -4.30 -6.74 -1.11
C SER A 90 -3.02 -6.79 -1.90
N TYR A 91 -2.08 -7.61 -1.43
CA TYR A 91 -0.94 -8.00 -2.25
C TYR A 91 -0.56 -9.46 -1.99
N THR A 92 0.00 -10.10 -3.01
CA THR A 92 0.48 -11.48 -2.95
C THR A 92 1.95 -11.51 -3.27
N HIS A 93 2.76 -12.06 -2.37
CA HIS A 93 4.15 -12.40 -2.61
C HIS A 93 4.25 -13.79 -3.20
N TYR A 94 4.82 -13.91 -4.39
CA TYR A 94 5.14 -15.19 -5.04
C TYR A 94 6.61 -15.52 -4.75
N ARG A 95 6.86 -16.49 -3.86
CA ARG A 95 8.21 -16.81 -3.36
C ARG A 95 9.15 -17.32 -4.46
N GLN A 96 8.62 -18.05 -5.43
CA GLN A 96 9.41 -18.63 -6.53
C GLN A 96 10.02 -17.55 -7.43
N THR A 97 9.26 -16.50 -7.73
CA THR A 97 9.70 -15.39 -8.60
C THR A 97 10.17 -14.17 -7.82
N ASN A 98 9.93 -14.16 -6.51
CA ASN A 98 10.10 -13.03 -5.61
C ASN A 98 9.36 -11.76 -6.08
N ILE A 99 8.23 -11.92 -6.77
CA ILE A 99 7.39 -10.82 -7.27
C ILE A 99 6.25 -10.58 -6.28
N TYR A 100 5.87 -9.31 -6.12
CA TYR A 100 4.65 -8.95 -5.43
C TYR A 100 3.62 -8.40 -6.43
N LEU A 101 2.41 -8.95 -6.38
CA LEU A 101 1.26 -8.45 -7.13
C LEU A 101 0.30 -7.76 -6.17
N GLY A 102 0.13 -6.45 -6.34
CA GLY A 102 -0.79 -5.60 -5.60
C GLY A 102 -2.13 -5.46 -6.31
N TYR A 103 -3.17 -5.21 -5.52
CA TYR A 103 -4.53 -4.95 -6.00
C TYR A 103 -5.24 -4.00 -5.04
N ILE A 104 -5.92 -3.02 -5.61
CA ILE A 104 -6.80 -2.11 -4.87
C ILE A 104 -8.16 -2.08 -5.57
N LYS A 105 -9.22 -2.35 -4.81
CA LYS A 105 -10.60 -2.04 -5.18
C LYS A 105 -11.10 -0.89 -4.34
N THR A 106 -11.51 0.19 -5.00
CA THR A 106 -12.10 1.36 -4.37
C THR A 106 -13.58 1.44 -4.69
N THR A 107 -14.42 1.43 -3.66
CA THR A 107 -15.85 1.65 -3.77
C THR A 107 -16.18 3.05 -3.26
N PHE A 108 -16.78 3.88 -4.13
CA PHE A 108 -17.21 5.24 -3.83
C PHE A 108 -18.73 5.25 -3.65
N VAL A 109 -19.18 5.51 -2.42
CA VAL A 109 -20.58 5.71 -2.07
C VAL A 109 -20.79 7.21 -1.90
N TYR A 110 -21.37 7.86 -2.91
CA TYR A 110 -21.62 9.30 -2.88
C TYR A 110 -22.68 9.66 -1.84
N HIS A 111 -22.52 10.81 -1.19
CA HIS A 111 -23.51 11.31 -0.23
C HIS A 111 -24.74 11.94 -0.91
N ASP A 112 -24.70 12.13 -2.22
CA ASP A 112 -25.82 12.57 -3.05
C ASP A 112 -26.45 11.40 -3.82
N LYS A 113 -27.31 11.71 -4.79
CA LYS A 113 -28.06 10.71 -5.57
C LYS A 113 -27.24 9.99 -6.64
N ARG A 114 -25.93 10.23 -6.75
CA ARG A 114 -25.10 9.55 -7.76
C ARG A 114 -24.98 8.06 -7.45
N PRO A 115 -24.94 7.20 -8.48
CA PRO A 115 -24.75 5.78 -8.28
C PRO A 115 -23.37 5.50 -7.68
N THR A 116 -23.28 4.40 -6.91
CA THR A 116 -22.00 3.92 -6.39
C THR A 116 -21.04 3.62 -7.54
N LYS A 117 -19.80 4.07 -7.43
CA LYS A 117 -18.74 3.80 -8.41
C LYS A 117 -17.74 2.82 -7.83
N ILE A 118 -17.31 1.84 -8.62
CA ILE A 118 -16.25 0.90 -8.26
C ILE A 118 -15.08 1.08 -9.23
N VAL A 119 -13.86 1.13 -8.70
CA VAL A 119 -12.62 1.21 -9.48
C VAL A 119 -11.67 0.13 -8.96
N GLU A 120 -11.14 -0.68 -9.87
CA GLU A 120 -10.22 -1.77 -9.56
C GLU A 120 -8.92 -1.58 -10.31
N GLU A 121 -7.81 -1.74 -9.61
CA GLU A 121 -6.48 -1.54 -10.18
C GLU A 121 -5.50 -2.62 -9.71
N LYS A 122 -4.59 -2.98 -10.60
CA LYS A 122 -3.53 -3.97 -10.38
C LYS A 122 -2.18 -3.29 -10.40
N PHE A 123 -1.31 -3.79 -9.55
CA PHE A 123 -0.01 -3.19 -9.30
C PHE A 123 1.07 -4.27 -9.23
N GLU A 124 2.28 -3.87 -9.56
CA GLU A 124 3.47 -4.73 -9.46
C GLU A 124 4.56 -3.96 -8.71
N THR A 125 5.36 -4.67 -7.92
CA THR A 125 6.62 -4.09 -7.45
C THR A 125 7.53 -3.88 -8.64
N LEU A 126 8.17 -2.70 -8.74
CA LEU A 126 9.30 -2.55 -9.65
C LEU A 126 10.35 -3.58 -9.23
N LYS A 127 10.68 -4.49 -10.13
CA LYS A 127 11.81 -5.41 -9.93
C LYS A 127 13.02 -4.51 -9.74
N ASN A 128 13.60 -4.50 -8.53
CA ASN A 128 14.71 -3.62 -8.12
C ASN A 128 15.57 -3.18 -9.31
N SER A 129 15.55 -1.89 -9.61
CA SER A 129 16.57 -1.23 -10.44
C SER A 129 17.94 -1.38 -9.80
#